data_AF-A0A9D2EW93-F1
#
_entry.id   AF-A0A9D2EW93-F1
#
_cell.length_a   1.000
_cell.length_b   1.000
_cell.length_c   1.000
_cell.angle_alpha   90.00
_cell.angle_beta   90.00
_cell.angle_gamma   90.00
#
_symmetry.space_group_name_H-M   'P 1'
#
loop_
_entity.id
_entity.type
_entity.pdbx_description
1 polymer ?
#
loop_
_entity_poly.entity_id
_entity_poly.type
_entity_poly.pdbx_seq_one_letter_code
_entity_poly.pdbx_strand_id
1 'polypeptide(L)'
;MHVLTDENGNVVHCHHTHTHTHTTEHSHEHVHEDGHGEDHSHSHECGKEHGHDCAQAGCGGCADAEKETLALVSYMLDHNRHHAMELDEMAKKLRGMGKEEAAAQIEKAVSDFESGNVRLGVALSLLKAE
;
A
#
# COMPACT_ATOMS: atom_id res chain seq x y z
N MET A 1 -8.10 -6.60 -5.08
CA MET A 1 -9.40 -6.39 -5.75
C MET A 1 -10.13 -7.73 -5.77
N HIS A 2 -11.21 -7.91 -4.99
CA HIS A 2 -12.04 -9.12 -5.07
C HIS A 2 -13.22 -8.82 -5.99
N VAL A 3 -13.31 -9.53 -7.11
CA VAL A 3 -14.43 -9.40 -8.06
C VAL A 3 -15.46 -10.46 -7.70
N LEU A 4 -16.66 -10.03 -7.33
CA LEU A 4 -17.82 -10.90 -7.18
C LEU A 4 -18.75 -10.66 -8.38
N THR A 5 -19.14 -11.76 -9.01
CA THR A 5 -20.07 -11.80 -10.14
C THR A 5 -21.43 -12.31 -9.67
N ASP A 6 -22.50 -11.73 -10.20
CA ASP A 6 -23.86 -12.23 -10.00
C ASP A 6 -24.14 -13.50 -10.81
N GLU A 7 -25.32 -14.07 -10.62
CA GLU A 7 -25.79 -15.30 -11.30
C GLU A 7 -25.88 -15.18 -12.83
N ASN A 8 -25.77 -13.96 -13.37
CA ASN A 8 -25.77 -13.67 -14.81
C ASN A 8 -24.36 -13.31 -15.34
N GLY A 9 -23.32 -13.40 -14.50
CA GLY A 9 -21.94 -13.14 -14.88
C GLY A 9 -21.56 -11.66 -14.96
N ASN A 10 -22.40 -10.76 -14.44
CA ASN A 10 -22.07 -9.34 -14.36
C ASN A 10 -21.32 -9.02 -13.07
N VAL A 11 -20.29 -8.16 -13.18
CA VAL A 11 -19.48 -7.74 -12.05
C VAL A 11 -20.29 -6.76 -11.19
N VAL A 12 -20.64 -7.18 -9.97
CA VAL A 12 -21.32 -6.32 -9.01
C VAL A 12 -20.27 -5.60 -8.19
N HIS A 13 -20.14 -4.29 -8.43
CA HIS A 13 -19.21 -3.43 -7.71
C HIS A 13 -19.80 -3.07 -6.34
N CYS A 14 -19.47 -3.82 -5.30
CA CYS A 14 -19.80 -3.45 -3.92
C CYS A 14 -18.87 -2.31 -3.44
N HIS A 15 -19.24 -1.07 -3.76
CA HIS A 15 -18.65 0.15 -3.20
C HIS A 15 -18.83 0.15 -1.69
N HIS A 16 -17.78 -0.21 -0.95
CA HIS A 16 -17.64 0.17 0.45
C HIS A 16 -16.44 1.12 0.53
N THR A 17 -16.69 2.27 1.14
CA THR A 17 -15.73 3.37 1.26
C THR A 17 -14.83 3.14 2.47
N HIS A 18 -13.53 3.12 2.27
CA HIS A 18 -12.55 3.29 3.34
C HIS A 18 -11.95 4.70 3.25
N THR A 19 -11.84 5.38 4.40
CA THR A 19 -11.16 6.68 4.48
C THR A 19 -9.65 6.46 4.50
N HIS A 20 -8.98 6.79 3.40
CA HIS A 20 -7.52 6.91 3.33
C HIS A 20 -7.17 8.36 3.02
N THR A 21 -6.25 8.97 3.77
CA THR A 21 -5.71 10.29 3.45
C THR A 21 -4.66 10.16 2.36
N HIS A 22 -5.06 10.33 1.09
CA HIS A 22 -4.13 10.54 -0.02
C HIS A 22 -3.82 12.04 -0.11
N THR A 23 -2.59 12.43 0.22
CA THR A 23 -2.05 13.69 -0.30
C THR A 23 -1.54 13.45 -1.71
N THR A 24 -2.39 13.80 -2.69
CA THR A 24 -2.18 13.82 -4.16
C THR A 24 -2.78 12.61 -4.90
N GLU A 25 -3.89 12.87 -5.60
CA GLU A 25 -4.53 11.95 -6.53
C GLU A 25 -4.01 12.20 -7.97
N HIS A 26 -3.99 11.16 -8.81
CA HIS A 26 -4.00 11.34 -10.27
C HIS A 26 -4.99 10.37 -10.90
N SER A 27 -5.76 10.89 -11.85
CA SER A 27 -6.69 10.17 -12.71
C SER A 27 -6.14 10.14 -14.14
N HIS A 28 -6.33 9.03 -14.85
CA HIS A 28 -6.13 8.97 -16.30
C HIS A 28 -7.48 8.78 -16.98
N GLU A 29 -7.76 9.65 -17.94
CA GLU A 29 -8.93 9.62 -18.79
C GLU A 29 -8.64 8.75 -20.02
N HIS A 30 -9.52 7.79 -20.31
CA HIS A 30 -9.50 7.04 -21.56
C HIS A 30 -10.41 7.74 -22.57
N VAL A 31 -9.85 8.02 -23.75
CA VAL A 31 -10.50 8.71 -24.87
C VAL A 31 -11.66 7.88 -25.43
N HIS A 32 -12.85 8.48 -25.47
CA HIS A 32 -13.91 8.06 -26.38
C HIS A 32 -13.65 8.67 -27.76
N GLU A 33 -13.62 7.81 -28.78
CA GLU A 33 -13.60 8.17 -30.19
C GLU A 33 -14.92 8.85 -30.56
N ASP A 34 -14.98 10.18 -30.39
CA ASP A 34 -15.86 11.06 -31.14
C ASP A 34 -15.28 12.47 -31.13
N GLY A 35 -14.88 12.91 -32.32
CA GLY A 35 -14.07 14.10 -32.52
C GLY A 35 -14.79 15.39 -32.16
N HIS A 36 -14.12 16.24 -31.38
CA HIS A 36 -13.98 17.67 -31.62
C HIS A 36 -12.74 18.13 -30.85
N GLY A 37 -11.78 18.69 -31.56
CA GLY A 37 -10.45 18.98 -31.03
C GLY A 37 -10.38 20.23 -30.16
N GLU A 38 -9.52 20.18 -29.16
CA GLU A 38 -8.60 21.27 -28.82
C GLU A 38 -7.23 20.66 -28.45
N ASP A 39 -6.18 21.27 -29.01
CA ASP A 39 -4.78 20.96 -28.76
C ASP A 39 -4.41 21.40 -27.33
N HIS A 40 -4.20 20.44 -26.44
CA HIS A 40 -3.65 20.70 -25.11
C HIS A 40 -2.21 20.20 -25.06
N SER A 41 -1.30 21.07 -25.50
CA SER A 41 0.13 20.95 -25.22
C SER A 41 0.37 21.21 -23.72
N HIS A 42 0.71 20.17 -22.98
CA HIS A 42 1.18 20.29 -21.61
C HIS A 42 2.71 20.29 -21.60
N SER A 43 3.30 21.48 -21.51
CA SER A 43 4.71 21.63 -21.17
C SER A 43 4.89 21.29 -19.70
N HIS A 44 5.54 20.16 -19.42
CA HIS A 44 6.05 19.88 -18.08
C HIS A 44 7.38 20.58 -17.91
N GLU A 45 7.36 21.76 -17.27
CA GLU A 45 8.54 22.24 -16.56
C GLU A 45 8.73 21.34 -15.34
N CYS A 46 9.35 20.18 -15.53
CA CYS A 46 9.92 19.39 -14.45
C CYS A 46 11.20 20.09 -13.96
N GLY A 47 11.03 21.30 -13.42
CA GLY A 47 12.05 22.00 -12.68
C GLY A 47 12.31 21.28 -11.37
N LYS A 48 13.22 20.29 -11.43
CA LYS A 48 14.15 19.77 -10.40
C LYS A 48 14.33 18.26 -10.57
N GLU A 49 15.20 17.94 -11.51
CA GLU A 49 16.28 16.97 -11.37
C GLU A 49 16.30 16.23 -10.01
N HIS A 50 15.71 15.04 -9.94
CA HIS A 50 15.99 14.07 -8.89
C HIS A 50 17.38 13.45 -9.11
N GLY A 51 18.41 14.28 -8.97
CA GLY A 51 19.79 13.84 -8.85
C GLY A 51 20.07 13.50 -7.39
N HIS A 52 19.97 12.23 -7.03
CA HIS A 52 20.56 11.74 -5.78
C HIS A 52 22.09 11.68 -5.93
N ASP A 53 22.74 12.84 -5.92
CA ASP A 53 24.18 12.95 -5.67
C ASP A 53 24.36 13.42 -4.22
N CYS A 54 24.35 12.49 -3.27
CA CYS A 54 24.53 12.78 -1.85
C CYS A 54 26.01 12.86 -1.46
N ALA A 55 26.83 13.50 -2.30
CA ALA A 55 28.26 13.68 -2.08
C ALA A 55 28.60 15.11 -1.65
N GLN A 56 27.95 15.66 -0.62
CA GLN A 56 28.52 16.83 0.04
C GLN A 56 28.16 16.95 1.53
N ALA A 57 29.21 16.97 2.35
CA ALA A 57 29.18 17.15 3.78
C ALA A 57 28.47 18.45 4.16
N GLY A 58 27.28 18.34 4.76
CA GLY A 58 26.55 19.49 5.31
C GLY A 58 25.06 19.59 4.97
N CYS A 59 24.39 18.52 4.52
CA CYS A 59 22.95 18.58 4.25
C CYS A 59 22.14 18.49 5.57
N GLY A 60 21.47 19.57 5.95
CA GLY A 60 20.54 19.58 7.09
C GLY A 60 19.30 18.67 6.90
N GLY A 61 19.10 18.11 5.70
CA GLY A 61 18.00 17.20 5.37
C GLY A 61 18.29 15.70 5.58
N CYS A 62 19.52 15.29 5.88
CA CYS A 62 19.83 13.87 6.15
C CYS A 62 19.09 13.38 7.41
N ALA A 63 19.07 14.22 8.45
CA ALA A 63 18.41 13.92 9.70
C ALA A 63 16.88 13.84 9.55
N ASP A 64 16.31 14.51 8.55
CA ASP A 64 14.89 14.38 8.23
C ASP A 64 14.60 13.10 7.44
N ALA A 65 15.50 12.68 6.55
CA ALA A 65 15.36 11.41 5.81
C ALA A 65 15.40 10.18 6.74
N GLU A 66 16.25 10.19 7.78
CA GLU A 66 16.31 9.11 8.77
C GLU A 66 15.04 9.05 9.63
N LYS A 67 14.52 10.20 10.08
CA LYS A 67 13.26 10.28 10.82
C LYS A 67 12.07 9.85 9.97
N GLU A 68 12.02 10.26 8.71
CA GLU A 68 11.01 9.84 7.75
C GLU A 68 11.05 8.32 7.57
N THR A 69 12.25 7.75 7.37
CA THR A 69 12.44 6.30 7.24
C THR A 69 11.96 5.56 8.49
N LEU A 70 12.30 6.06 9.69
CA LEU A 70 11.84 5.49 10.96
C LEU A 70 10.31 5.55 11.10
N ALA A 71 9.69 6.67 10.74
CA ALA A 71 8.24 6.83 10.76
C ALA A 71 7.56 5.85 9.79
N LEU A 72 8.12 5.70 8.58
CA LEU A 72 7.59 4.79 7.57
C LEU A 72 7.68 3.33 8.00
N VAL A 73 8.83 2.88 8.51
CA VAL A 73 8.99 1.50 8.99
C VAL A 73 8.06 1.22 10.18
N SER A 74 7.85 2.21 11.06
CA SER A 74 6.90 2.09 12.18
C SER A 74 5.47 1.94 11.68
N TYR A 75 5.08 2.76 10.71
CA TYR A 75 3.78 2.65 10.07
C TYR A 75 3.58 1.28 9.41
N MET A 76 4.57 0.78 8.66
CA MET A 76 4.46 -0.51 7.97
C MET A 76 4.34 -1.67 8.96
N LEU A 77 5.01 -1.61 10.10
CA LEU A 77 4.85 -2.60 11.17
C LEU A 77 3.42 -2.62 11.69
N ASP A 78 2.85 -1.46 12.03
CA ASP A 78 1.48 -1.40 12.57
C ASP A 78 0.44 -1.78 11.51
N HIS A 79 0.68 -1.39 10.25
CA HIS A 79 -0.16 -1.77 9.12
C HIS A 79 -0.18 -3.29 8.90
N ASN A 80 0.98 -3.94 8.93
CA ASN A 80 1.08 -5.40 8.81
C ASN A 80 0.41 -6.13 9.98
N ARG A 81 0.47 -5.58 11.20
CA ARG A 81 -0.27 -6.14 12.35
C ARG A 81 -1.78 -6.08 12.13
N HIS A 82 -2.27 -4.95 11.61
CA HIS A 82 -3.69 -4.82 11.29
C HIS A 82 -4.13 -5.81 10.21
N HIS A 83 -3.35 -5.93 9.13
CA HIS A 83 -3.63 -6.92 8.09
C HIS A 83 -3.61 -8.36 8.59
N ALA A 84 -2.68 -8.72 9.48
CA ALA A 84 -2.65 -10.04 10.10
C ALA A 84 -3.96 -10.33 10.88
N MET A 85 -4.49 -9.34 11.61
CA MET A 85 -5.78 -9.46 12.31
C MET A 85 -6.96 -9.63 11.35
N GLU A 86 -7.03 -8.82 10.30
CA GLU A 86 -8.10 -8.93 9.29
C GLU A 86 -8.07 -10.27 8.56
N LEU A 87 -6.87 -10.77 8.26
CA LEU A 87 -6.66 -12.07 7.63
C LEU A 87 -7.07 -13.23 8.55
N ASP A 88 -6.77 -13.14 9.85
CA ASP A 88 -7.23 -14.13 10.83
C ASP A 88 -8.78 -14.18 10.91
N GLU A 89 -9.45 -13.02 10.90
CA GLU A 89 -10.91 -12.97 10.82
C GLU A 89 -11.47 -13.58 9.52
N MET A 90 -10.79 -13.34 8.39
CA MET A 90 -11.15 -13.95 7.11
C MET A 90 -10.97 -15.47 7.12
N ALA A 91 -9.89 -15.98 7.71
CA ALA A 91 -9.67 -17.42 7.86
C ALA A 91 -10.80 -18.08 8.67
N LYS A 92 -11.22 -17.46 9.78
CA LYS A 92 -12.37 -17.92 10.59
C LYS A 92 -13.67 -17.97 9.76
N LYS A 93 -13.94 -16.95 8.96
CA LYS A 93 -15.11 -16.92 8.06
C LYS A 93 -15.05 -18.06 7.03
N LEU A 94 -13.88 -18.30 6.43
CA LEU A 94 -13.69 -19.38 5.46
C LEU A 94 -13.90 -20.78 6.07
N ARG A 95 -13.44 -21.01 7.31
CA ARG A 95 -13.74 -22.25 8.04
C ARG A 95 -15.24 -22.43 8.26
N GLY A 96 -15.93 -21.35 8.64
CA GLY A 96 -17.40 -21.36 8.77
C GLY A 96 -18.14 -21.70 7.46
N MET A 97 -17.52 -21.45 6.32
CA MET A 97 -18.03 -21.81 4.99
C MET A 97 -17.58 -23.21 4.51
N GLY A 98 -16.84 -23.97 5.32
CA GLY A 98 -16.28 -25.27 4.95
C GLY A 98 -15.10 -25.20 3.97
N LYS A 99 -14.46 -24.05 3.81
CA LYS A 99 -13.31 -23.83 2.91
C LYS A 99 -11.98 -24.00 3.66
N GLU A 100 -11.74 -25.20 4.17
CA GLU A 100 -10.63 -25.49 5.08
C GLU A 100 -9.25 -25.22 4.48
N GLU A 101 -9.01 -25.63 3.22
CA GLU A 101 -7.72 -25.44 2.57
C GLU A 101 -7.41 -23.96 2.33
N ALA A 102 -8.43 -23.16 1.98
CA ALA A 102 -8.28 -21.73 1.79
C ALA A 102 -8.01 -21.01 3.12
N ALA A 103 -8.73 -21.38 4.18
CA ALA A 103 -8.48 -20.86 5.53
C ALA A 103 -7.05 -21.17 5.99
N ALA A 104 -6.57 -22.39 5.78
CA ALA A 104 -5.22 -22.81 6.15
C ALA A 104 -4.12 -22.00 5.41
N GLN A 105 -4.32 -21.64 4.14
CA GLN A 105 -3.39 -20.77 3.43
C GLN A 105 -3.38 -19.34 4.00
N ILE A 106 -4.53 -18.80 4.37
CA ILE A 106 -4.61 -17.47 4.99
C ILE A 106 -3.94 -17.48 6.37
N GLU A 107 -4.17 -18.50 7.20
CA GLU A 107 -3.49 -18.64 8.50
C GLU A 107 -1.96 -18.72 8.34
N LYS A 108 -1.47 -19.38 7.29
CA LYS A 108 -0.05 -19.37 6.96
C LYS A 108 0.45 -17.97 6.61
N ALA A 109 -0.31 -17.22 5.82
CA ALA A 109 0.02 -15.83 5.49
C ALA A 109 0.03 -14.92 6.74
N VAL A 110 -0.89 -15.13 7.69
CA VAL A 110 -0.89 -14.45 9.00
C VAL A 110 0.42 -14.72 9.75
N SER A 111 0.84 -15.97 9.83
CA SER A 111 2.11 -16.36 10.46
C SER A 111 3.32 -15.71 9.78
N ASP A 112 3.32 -15.63 8.44
CA ASP A 112 4.37 -14.94 7.69
C ASP A 112 4.40 -13.43 7.98
N PHE A 113 3.24 -12.78 8.14
CA PHE A 113 3.14 -11.39 8.60
C PHE A 113 3.69 -11.21 10.02
N GLU A 114 3.31 -12.08 10.95
CA GLU A 114 3.81 -12.03 12.33
C GLU A 114 5.33 -12.18 12.40
N SER A 115 5.89 -13.12 11.63
CA SER A 115 7.33 -13.32 11.48
C SER A 115 8.02 -12.08 10.87
N GLY A 116 7.43 -11.50 9.83
CA GLY A 116 7.89 -10.24 9.24
C GLY A 116 7.87 -9.09 10.26
N ASN A 117 6.82 -9.01 11.07
CA ASN A 117 6.63 -7.98 12.10
C ASN A 117 7.71 -8.04 13.19
N VAL A 118 8.16 -9.24 13.57
CA VAL A 118 9.31 -9.39 14.49
C VAL A 118 10.56 -8.74 13.88
N ARG A 119 10.84 -9.00 12.59
CA ARG A 119 12.00 -8.44 11.89
C ARG A 119 11.92 -6.92 11.76
N LEU A 120 10.74 -6.39 11.43
CA LEU A 120 10.50 -4.94 11.39
C LEU A 120 10.69 -4.29 12.77
N GLY A 121 10.24 -4.95 13.85
CA GLY A 121 10.47 -4.49 15.21
C GLY A 121 11.96 -4.43 15.59
N VAL A 122 12.74 -5.43 15.17
CA VAL A 122 14.21 -5.42 15.32
C VAL A 122 14.82 -4.28 14.51
N ALA A 123 14.42 -4.10 13.25
CA ALA A 123 14.91 -3.01 12.40
C ALA A 123 14.65 -1.63 13.03
N LEU A 124 13.45 -1.40 13.55
CA LEU A 124 13.10 -0.17 14.28
C LEU A 124 13.94 0.04 15.54
N SER A 125 14.29 -1.03 16.24
CA SER A 125 15.14 -0.95 17.43
C SER A 125 16.57 -0.54 17.05
N LEU A 126 17.09 -1.04 15.93
CA LEU A 126 18.40 -0.68 15.40
C LEU A 126 18.42 0.78 14.92
N LEU A 127 17.40 1.22 14.17
CA LEU A 127 17.26 2.60 13.68
C LEU A 127 17.12 3.65 14.80
N LYS A 128 16.75 3.24 16.01
CA LYS A 128 16.63 4.11 17.20
C LYS A 128 17.88 4.12 18.08
N ALA A 129 18.79 3.18 17.86
CA ALA A 129 20.00 3.00 18.66
C ALA A 129 21.23 3.72 18.06
N GLU A 130 21.11 4.25 16.84
CA GLU A 130 22.05 5.17 16.19
C GLU A 130 21.75 6.63 16.59
#